data_AF-A0A512DDC9-F1
#
_entry.id   AF-A0A512DDC9-F1
#
_cell.length_a   1.000
_cell.length_b   1.000
_cell.length_c   1.000
_cell.angle_alpha   90.00
_cell.angle_beta   90.00
_cell.angle_gamma   90.00
#
_symmetry.space_group_name_H-M   'P 1'
#
loop_
_entity.id
_entity.type
_entity.pdbx_description
1 polymer ?
#
loop_
_entity_poly.entity_id
_entity_poly.type
_entity_poly.pdbx_seq_one_letter_code
_entity_poly.pdbx_strand_id
1 'polypeptide(L)'
;MTAVLPRPAGSPAWSAAWTDALAELEMSVDEAEALLRAAHTRGAVDVAAVAGVGSGWQPPTGLGQLPAPLVDRAKALLDRQVRVARQLAEAAAHSRRQLRAVEGMRATAESGPVYIDTAG
;
A
#
# COMPACT_ATOMS: atom_id res chain seq x y z
N MET A 1 -6.09 -34.52 -1.89
CA MET A 1 -6.22 -33.37 -2.82
C MET A 1 -7.70 -33.20 -3.12
N THR A 2 -8.36 -32.30 -2.40
CA THR A 2 -9.82 -32.09 -2.51
C THR A 2 -10.08 -31.16 -3.68
N ALA A 3 -10.72 -31.64 -4.74
CA ALA A 3 -11.15 -30.80 -5.87
C ALA A 3 -12.23 -29.83 -5.37
N VAL A 4 -11.91 -28.54 -5.30
CA VAL A 4 -12.91 -27.47 -5.09
C VAL A 4 -13.76 -27.41 -6.36
N LEU A 5 -14.98 -27.93 -6.30
CA LEU A 5 -15.93 -27.80 -7.41
C LEU A 5 -16.26 -26.31 -7.62
N PRO A 6 -16.30 -25.83 -8.87
CA PRO A 6 -16.72 -24.47 -9.16
C PRO A 6 -18.16 -24.27 -8.69
N ARG A 7 -18.40 -23.23 -7.89
CA ARG A 7 -19.77 -22.89 -7.46
C ARG A 7 -20.55 -22.32 -8.65
N PRO A 8 -21.80 -22.73 -8.87
CA PRO A 8 -22.60 -22.19 -9.97
C PRO A 8 -22.83 -20.69 -9.75
N ALA A 9 -22.66 -19.92 -10.83
CA ALA A 9 -22.94 -18.49 -10.84
C ALA A 9 -24.41 -18.23 -10.46
N GLY A 10 -24.65 -17.18 -9.68
CA GLY A 10 -25.98 -16.85 -9.16
C GLY A 10 -26.38 -17.60 -7.87
N SER A 11 -25.61 -18.58 -7.41
CA SER A 11 -25.89 -19.24 -6.13
C SER A 11 -25.57 -18.36 -4.91
N PRO A 12 -26.27 -18.55 -3.78
CA PRO A 12 -25.94 -17.85 -2.53
C PRO A 12 -24.49 -18.07 -2.10
N ALA A 13 -23.97 -19.29 -2.28
CA ALA A 13 -22.59 -19.63 -1.92
C ALA A 13 -21.54 -18.95 -2.84
N TRP A 14 -21.86 -18.70 -4.11
CA TRP A 14 -21.04 -17.90 -5.01
C TRP A 14 -21.01 -16.43 -4.58
N SER A 15 -22.18 -15.85 -4.25
CA SER A 15 -22.26 -14.47 -3.76
C SER A 15 -21.56 -14.29 -2.41
N ALA A 16 -21.66 -15.27 -1.52
CA ALA A 16 -20.95 -15.28 -0.24
C ALA A 16 -19.44 -15.31 -0.44
N ALA A 17 -18.92 -16.18 -1.32
CA ALA A 17 -17.49 -16.25 -1.60
C ALA A 17 -16.92 -14.94 -2.16
N TRP A 18 -17.67 -14.23 -3.02
CA TRP A 18 -17.29 -12.89 -3.46
C TRP A 18 -17.34 -11.85 -2.35
N THR A 19 -18.32 -11.95 -1.47
CA THR A 19 -18.46 -11.05 -0.30
C THR A 19 -17.26 -11.22 0.63
N ASP A 20 -16.88 -12.47 0.91
CA ASP A 20 -15.74 -12.81 1.77
C ASP A 20 -14.43 -12.31 1.17
N ALA A 21 -14.22 -12.53 -0.13
CA ALA A 21 -13.01 -12.06 -0.81
C ALA A 21 -12.88 -10.53 -0.83
N LEU A 22 -14.00 -9.81 -1.03
CA LEU A 22 -14.01 -8.35 -0.95
C LEU A 22 -13.78 -7.86 0.49
N ALA A 23 -14.30 -8.56 1.51
CA ALA A 23 -14.06 -8.22 2.90
C ALA A 23 -12.59 -8.40 3.30
N GLU A 24 -11.95 -9.48 2.84
CA GLU A 24 -10.52 -9.71 3.07
C GLU A 24 -9.64 -8.62 2.44
N LEU A 25 -9.98 -8.22 1.22
CA LEU A 25 -9.31 -7.13 0.53
C LEU A 25 -9.53 -5.78 1.22
N GLU A 26 -10.75 -5.52 1.70
CA GLU A 26 -11.06 -4.31 2.47
C GLU A 26 -10.23 -4.21 3.74
N MET A 27 -10.09 -5.29 4.51
CA MET A 27 -9.24 -5.30 5.71
C MET A 27 -7.78 -4.96 5.38
N SER A 28 -7.26 -5.50 4.27
CA SER A 28 -5.89 -5.21 3.81
C SER A 28 -5.72 -3.73 3.43
N VAL A 29 -6.74 -3.13 2.81
CA VAL A 29 -6.74 -1.70 2.46
C VAL A 29 -6.88 -0.82 3.70
N ASP A 30 -7.72 -1.19 4.65
CA ASP A 30 -7.89 -0.49 5.92
C ASP A 30 -6.58 -0.43 6.72
N GLU A 31 -5.83 -1.53 6.74
CA GLU A 31 -4.50 -1.62 7.35
C GLU A 31 -3.50 -0.68 6.66
N ALA A 32 -3.44 -0.71 5.33
CA ALA A 32 -2.57 0.17 4.55
C ALA A 32 -2.87 1.66 4.81
N GLU A 33 -4.15 2.04 4.83
CA GLU A 33 -4.58 3.40 5.15
C GLU A 33 -4.24 3.79 6.60
N ALA A 34 -4.36 2.87 7.56
CA ALA A 34 -4.00 3.11 8.95
C ALA A 34 -2.50 3.37 9.10
N LEU A 35 -1.65 2.61 8.41
CA LEU A 35 -0.21 2.85 8.39
C LEU A 35 0.14 4.19 7.77
N LEU A 36 -0.51 4.58 6.67
CA LEU A 36 -0.31 5.90 6.06
C LEU A 36 -0.69 7.04 7.02
N ARG A 37 -1.82 6.92 7.73
CA ARG A 37 -2.22 7.89 8.75
C ARG A 37 -1.21 7.95 9.91
N ALA A 38 -0.69 6.81 10.34
CA ALA A 38 0.34 6.73 11.38
C ALA A 38 1.65 7.39 10.91
N ALA A 39 2.04 7.18 9.65
CA ALA A 39 3.21 7.81 9.04
C ALA A 39 3.12 9.34 9.09
N HIS A 40 1.95 9.85 8.69
CA HIS A 40 1.71 11.29 8.61
C HIS A 40 1.70 11.96 9.99
N THR A 41 1.18 11.28 11.02
CA THR A 41 1.06 11.83 12.38
C THR A 41 2.34 11.69 13.22
N ARG A 42 3.05 10.56 13.10
CA ARG A 42 4.22 10.25 13.96
C ARG A 42 5.57 10.45 13.27
N GLY A 43 5.60 10.68 11.97
CA GLY A 43 6.83 10.88 11.19
C GLY A 43 7.69 9.62 10.98
N ALA A 44 7.34 8.51 11.61
CA ALA A 44 7.99 7.22 11.45
C ALA A 44 6.96 6.08 11.51
N VAL A 45 7.15 5.06 10.66
CA VAL A 45 6.38 3.82 10.66
C VAL A 45 7.34 2.66 10.86
N ASP A 46 6.93 1.68 11.65
CA ASP A 46 7.66 0.42 11.79
C ASP A 46 7.72 -0.31 10.44
N VAL A 47 8.93 -0.51 9.92
CA VAL A 47 9.20 -1.19 8.65
C VAL A 47 8.69 -2.63 8.65
N ALA A 48 8.71 -3.31 9.80
CA ALA A 48 8.16 -4.64 9.95
C ALA A 48 6.63 -4.64 9.80
N ALA A 49 5.96 -3.60 10.31
CA ALA A 49 4.52 -3.44 10.14
C ALA A 49 4.14 -3.16 8.67
N VAL A 50 4.96 -2.41 7.92
CA VAL A 50 4.72 -2.16 6.49
C VAL A 50 4.90 -3.43 5.65
N ALA A 51 5.89 -4.26 5.95
CA ALA A 51 6.20 -5.46 5.18
C ALA A 51 5.08 -6.52 5.23
N GLY A 52 4.25 -6.52 6.28
CA GLY A 52 3.13 -7.44 6.44
C GLY A 52 1.88 -7.08 5.63
N VAL A 53 1.69 -5.80 5.31
CA VAL A 53 0.44 -5.30 4.72
C VAL A 53 0.21 -5.88 3.33
N GLY A 54 -0.94 -6.54 3.16
CA GLY A 54 -1.36 -7.13 1.88
C GLY A 54 -0.53 -8.32 1.42
N SER A 55 0.53 -8.72 2.15
CA SER A 55 1.38 -9.86 1.79
C SER A 55 0.62 -11.20 1.76
N GLY A 56 -0.47 -11.30 2.52
CA GLY A 56 -1.32 -12.49 2.58
C GLY A 56 -2.48 -12.52 1.57
N TRP A 57 -2.89 -11.38 1.02
CA TRP A 57 -4.05 -11.34 0.15
C TRP A 57 -3.71 -11.89 -1.23
N GLN A 58 -4.44 -12.92 -1.65
CA GLN A 58 -4.36 -13.49 -2.99
C GLN A 58 -5.69 -13.30 -3.70
N PRO A 59 -5.70 -12.82 -4.96
CA PRO A 59 -6.94 -12.73 -5.73
C PRO A 59 -7.63 -14.09 -5.76
N PRO A 60 -8.92 -14.16 -5.42
CA PRO A 60 -9.62 -15.43 -5.41
C PRO A 60 -9.73 -15.96 -6.84
N THR A 61 -9.36 -17.22 -7.04
CA THR A 61 -9.47 -17.89 -8.35
C THR A 61 -10.77 -18.69 -8.44
N GLY A 62 -11.31 -18.84 -9.66
CA GLY A 62 -12.47 -19.70 -9.89
C GLY A 62 -13.81 -19.18 -9.34
N LEU A 63 -13.91 -17.91 -8.92
CA LEU A 63 -15.18 -17.32 -8.48
C LEU A 63 -16.11 -16.89 -9.63
N GLY A 64 -15.64 -16.95 -10.88
CA GLY A 64 -16.42 -16.48 -12.04
C GLY A 64 -16.56 -14.96 -12.07
N GLN A 65 -17.62 -14.44 -12.69
CA GLN A 65 -17.88 -12.99 -12.74
C GLN A 65 -18.29 -12.44 -11.37
N LEU A 66 -18.11 -11.13 -11.15
CA LEU A 66 -18.58 -10.44 -9.94
C LEU A 66 -20.13 -10.33 -9.94
N PRO A 67 -20.81 -10.58 -8.81
CA PRO A 67 -22.25 -10.36 -8.69
C PRO A 67 -22.61 -8.88 -8.85
N ALA A 68 -23.65 -8.58 -9.62
CA ALA A 68 -24.10 -7.21 -9.88
C ALA A 68 -24.31 -6.34 -8.62
N PRO A 69 -24.88 -6.87 -7.51
CA PRO A 69 -25.04 -6.08 -6.27
C PRO A 69 -23.72 -5.67 -5.61
N LEU A 70 -22.60 -6.35 -5.93
CA LEU A 70 -21.28 -6.08 -5.35
C LEU A 70 -20.43 -5.15 -6.23
N VAL A 71 -20.90 -4.77 -7.42
CA VAL A 71 -20.13 -3.95 -8.37
C VAL A 71 -19.75 -2.60 -7.78
N ASP A 72 -20.70 -1.91 -7.16
CA ASP A 72 -20.43 -0.57 -6.62
C ASP A 72 -19.48 -0.63 -5.43
N ARG A 73 -19.60 -1.66 -4.58
CA ARG A 73 -18.66 -1.93 -3.49
C ARG A 73 -17.25 -2.17 -4.02
N ALA A 74 -17.10 -3.03 -5.03
CA ALA A 74 -15.81 -3.33 -5.63
C ALA A 74 -15.17 -2.11 -6.29
N LYS A 75 -15.96 -1.26 -6.96
CA LYS A 75 -15.47 0.01 -7.53
C LYS A 75 -14.98 0.97 -6.44
N ALA A 76 -15.76 1.16 -5.38
CA ALA A 76 -15.37 2.02 -4.27
C ALA A 76 -14.06 1.53 -3.60
N LEU A 77 -13.91 0.20 -3.47
CA LEU A 77 -12.68 -0.41 -2.97
C LEU A 77 -11.49 -0.18 -3.91
N LEU A 78 -11.67 -0.35 -5.22
CA LEU A 78 -10.62 -0.08 -6.20
C LEU A 78 -10.16 1.38 -6.16
N ASP A 79 -11.10 2.33 -6.04
CA ASP A 79 -10.77 3.74 -5.93
C ASP A 79 -9.93 4.04 -4.67
N ARG A 80 -10.24 3.38 -3.55
CA ARG A 80 -9.42 3.46 -2.32
C ARG A 80 -8.01 2.92 -2.57
N GLN A 81 -7.89 1.74 -3.19
CA GLN A 81 -6.60 1.14 -3.52
C GLN A 81 -5.74 2.05 -4.38
N VAL A 82 -6.32 2.67 -5.42
CA VAL A 82 -5.59 3.61 -6.29
C VAL A 82 -5.11 4.83 -5.49
N ARG A 83 -5.93 5.37 -4.57
CA ARG A 83 -5.50 6.48 -3.70
C ARG A 83 -4.36 6.08 -2.79
N VAL A 84 -4.45 4.93 -2.13
CA VAL A 84 -3.39 4.40 -1.26
C VAL A 84 -2.09 4.20 -2.04
N ALA A 85 -2.17 3.57 -3.22
CA ALA A 85 -1.00 3.34 -4.06
C ALA A 85 -0.31 4.66 -4.49
N ARG A 86 -1.09 5.69 -4.82
CA ARG A 86 -0.55 7.03 -5.14
C ARG A 86 0.17 7.65 -3.95
N GLN A 87 -0.45 7.63 -2.77
CA GLN A 87 0.16 8.17 -1.55
C GLN A 87 1.46 7.44 -1.19
N LEU A 88 1.50 6.10 -1.33
CA LEU A 88 2.74 5.34 -1.14
C LEU A 88 3.83 5.76 -2.13
N ALA A 89 3.48 5.90 -3.41
CA ALA A 89 4.43 6.29 -4.45
C ALA A 89 5.02 7.70 -4.20
N GLU A 90 4.18 8.64 -3.77
CA GLU A 90 4.59 10.00 -3.40
C GLU A 90 5.52 10.00 -2.17
N ALA A 91 5.16 9.26 -1.13
CA ALA A 91 5.99 9.12 0.07
C ALA A 91 7.35 8.49 -0.26
N ALA A 92 7.37 7.44 -1.08
CA ALA A 92 8.60 6.80 -1.53
C ALA A 92 9.46 7.75 -2.36
N ALA A 93 8.85 8.58 -3.22
CA ALA A 93 9.56 9.59 -3.99
C ALA A 93 10.17 10.68 -3.11
N HIS A 94 9.45 11.12 -2.06
CA HIS A 94 9.97 12.08 -1.09
C HIS A 94 11.17 11.50 -0.32
N SER A 95 11.04 10.27 0.18
CA SER A 95 12.13 9.56 0.88
C SER A 95 13.40 9.46 0.04
N ARG A 96 13.28 9.09 -1.26
CA ARG A 96 14.42 9.05 -2.18
C ARG A 96 15.10 10.41 -2.37
N ARG A 97 14.34 11.51 -2.39
CA ARG A 97 14.92 12.87 -2.49
C ARG A 97 15.69 13.25 -1.22
N GLN A 98 15.13 12.94 -0.04
CA GLN A 98 15.80 13.18 1.24
C GLN A 98 17.11 12.41 1.35
N LEU A 99 17.13 11.13 0.96
CA LEU A 99 18.35 10.32 0.95
C LEU A 99 19.45 10.93 0.06
N ARG A 100 19.11 11.34 -1.16
CA ARG A 100 20.06 12.02 -2.07
C ARG A 100 20.63 13.31 -1.49
N ALA A 101 19.81 14.10 -0.78
CA ALA A 101 20.26 15.33 -0.14
C ALA A 101 21.27 15.03 0.98
N VAL A 102 20.96 14.04 1.83
CA VAL A 102 21.86 13.58 2.90
C VAL A 102 23.18 13.04 2.33
N GLU A 103 23.13 12.25 1.26
CA GLU A 103 24.32 11.76 0.57
C GLU A 103 25.18 12.90 0.01
N GLY A 104 24.57 13.92 -0.59
CA GLY A 104 25.27 15.11 -1.11
C GLY A 104 25.91 15.95 0.00
N MET A 105 25.25 16.10 1.15
CA MET A 105 25.81 16.78 2.32
C MET A 105 27.04 16.05 2.85
N ARG A 106 26.99 14.70 2.92
CA ARG A 106 28.12 13.88 3.34
C ARG A 106 29.33 14.04 2.41
N ALA A 107 29.11 13.99 1.10
CA ALA A 107 30.17 14.20 0.11
C ALA A 107 30.80 15.60 0.18
N THR A 108 30.00 16.63 0.50
CA THR A 108 30.49 18.00 0.68
C THR A 108 31.29 18.16 1.99
N ALA A 109 30.84 17.52 3.07
CA ALA A 109 31.55 17.54 4.36
C ALA A 109 32.93 16.87 4.26
N GLU A 110 33.08 15.85 3.41
CA GLU A 110 34.36 15.21 3.11
C GLU A 110 35.34 16.13 2.34
N SER A 111 34.85 17.20 1.69
CA SER A 111 35.69 18.17 0.94
C SER A 111 36.32 19.28 1.81
N GLY A 112 36.07 19.29 3.12
CA GLY A 112 36.73 20.18 4.09
C GLY A 112 36.23 21.65 4.06
N PRO A 113 36.05 22.30 5.22
CA PRO A 113 35.65 23.71 5.25
C PRO A 113 36.78 24.63 4.78
N VAL A 114 36.49 25.50 3.79
CA VAL A 114 37.40 26.58 3.36
C VAL A 114 37.06 27.83 4.16
N TYR A 115 37.96 28.23 5.05
CA TYR A 115 37.86 29.50 5.77
C TYR A 115 38.51 30.61 4.92
N ILE A 116 37.73 31.63 4.57
CA ILE A 116 38.23 32.87 3.97
C ILE A 116 38.51 33.84 5.11
N ASP A 117 39.78 34.18 5.30
CA ASP A 117 40.17 35.26 6.21
C ASP A 117 39.95 36.60 5.49
N THR A 118 38.98 37.38 5.96
CA THR A 118 38.79 38.76 5.53
C THR A 118 39.67 39.66 6.39
N ALA A 119 40.95 39.76 6.03
CA ALA A 119 41.82 40.79 6.56
C ALA A 119 41.38 42.16 6.04
N GLY A 120 41.01 43.05 6.96
CA GLY A 120 40.71 44.46 6.72
C GLY A 120 41.96 45.32 6.65
#